data_AF-A0A969GR59-F1
#
_entry.id   AF-A0A969GR59-F1
#
_cell.length_a   1.000
_cell.length_b   1.000
_cell.length_c   1.000
_cell.angle_alpha   90.00
_cell.angle_beta   90.00
_cell.angle_gamma   90.00
#
_symmetry.space_group_name_H-M   'P 1'
#
loop_
_entity.id
_entity.type
_entity.pdbx_description
1 polymer ?
#
loop_
_entity_poly.entity_id
_entity_poly.type
_entity_poly.pdbx_seq_one_letter_code
_entity_poly.pdbx_strand_id
1 'polypeptide(L)'
;MRRDVGDRFSESFKIKFKNGSATLKNSLGKTDQLDFYRLRVNRRSSLNCVLSGLDDNDANLALYDRDFKAIKTSSKFGDDNEAIRSSLDPGVYFVRVNRVEGDIQYNLKFSLNVDAGNSFRTARKVSIKKGKVKGSFSFADFVDADDDQTDIYQVRLTSRSAFSSTIQGLQRDAKLTLCDSNGKVIFRGKGRDDFRSFTQVLAAGVYYVKVDATQGSTRYKLKCSYNSVAIDLGGDDTNDANPVVTGGRPFQDVIGSFDAEDYYKVDLSTASNLKVLLNGLSANANLDIRSGDGTTILGSSTQAGTADDLLDLNLKAGTYFVRVFPSAANSFTFYNLKFDASPLDLYGLSDSNKLVAFNPDQPNKAVSFDVTGLASGETLKAIDFRPATGELFGISSANKVYEVNTATGAVSAVADLSSLSLGTAYGFDFNPAVDRIRIVGESGINLRVNPDTGEVAIDTALSTGRVVTASAYSNNVAGTSATTLFGIDTATDRLVRQGNPSPNDGVITEVGTGLGADFAANTGFDITTDIALGNVAYATAGSRLYTIDLATGGSTSVGTVSSNNTPTNLIGFAARPA
;
A
#
# COMPACT_ATOMS: atom_id res chain seq x y z
N MET A 1 67.36 28.22 29.13
CA MET A 1 67.18 28.75 27.76
C MET A 1 66.20 27.86 27.04
N ARG A 2 64.99 28.35 26.74
CA ARG A 2 64.10 27.67 25.79
C ARG A 2 64.67 27.93 24.39
N ARG A 3 64.73 26.88 23.57
CA ARG A 3 65.20 26.96 22.19
C ARG A 3 64.28 27.89 21.40
N ASP A 4 64.88 28.87 20.75
CA ASP A 4 64.23 29.81 19.85
C ASP A 4 63.44 29.10 18.74
N VAL A 5 62.35 29.70 18.28
CA VAL A 5 61.38 29.09 17.38
C VAL A 5 61.65 29.50 15.93
N GLY A 6 62.89 29.27 15.48
CA GLY A 6 63.33 29.21 14.08
C GLY A 6 62.75 30.25 13.11
N ASP A 7 63.55 31.24 12.75
CA ASP A 7 63.19 32.40 11.90
C ASP A 7 63.01 32.08 10.41
N ARG A 8 63.01 30.80 10.05
CA ARG A 8 62.91 30.30 8.67
C ARG A 8 62.00 29.08 8.61
N PHE A 9 61.34 28.89 7.47
CA PHE A 9 60.48 27.73 7.23
C PHE A 9 61.18 26.37 7.51
N SER A 10 62.47 26.25 7.18
CA SER A 10 63.28 25.04 7.42
C SER A 10 63.50 24.73 8.90
N GLU A 11 63.42 25.74 9.76
CA GLU A 11 63.68 25.68 11.20
C GLU A 11 62.39 25.68 12.03
N SER A 12 61.24 25.75 11.35
CA SER A 12 59.91 25.85 11.95
C SER A 12 59.63 24.83 13.07
N PHE A 13 59.04 25.33 14.15
CA PHE A 13 58.66 24.50 15.29
C PHE A 13 57.47 23.61 14.96
N LYS A 14 57.64 22.29 15.13
CA LYS A 14 56.58 21.32 14.86
C LYS A 14 55.51 21.35 15.97
N ILE A 15 54.31 21.79 15.61
CA ILE A 15 53.17 21.81 16.53
C ILE A 15 52.71 20.37 16.81
N LYS A 16 52.48 20.05 18.09
CA LYS A 16 51.84 18.81 18.53
C LYS A 16 50.46 19.13 19.08
N PHE A 17 49.42 18.67 18.39
CA PHE A 17 48.04 18.86 18.82
C PHE A 17 47.66 17.81 19.87
N LYS A 18 46.96 18.25 20.91
CA LYS A 18 46.28 17.39 21.89
C LYS A 18 44.77 17.60 21.72
N ASN A 19 44.05 16.55 21.34
CA ASN A 19 42.61 16.59 21.06
C ASN A 19 42.22 17.72 20.10
N GLY A 20 42.98 17.90 19.02
CA GLY A 20 42.72 18.94 18.02
C GLY A 20 43.14 20.36 18.43
N SER A 21 43.71 20.56 19.63
CA SER A 21 44.14 21.90 20.08
C SER A 21 45.63 21.97 20.43
N ALA A 22 46.21 23.16 20.31
CA ALA A 22 47.54 23.45 20.81
C ALA A 22 47.59 24.90 21.33
N THR A 23 48.40 25.15 22.35
CA THR A 23 48.67 26.50 22.85
C THR A 23 50.15 26.64 23.09
N LEU A 24 50.74 27.65 22.48
CA LEU A 24 52.16 27.95 22.54
C LEU A 24 52.33 29.35 23.13
N LYS A 25 53.42 29.54 23.87
CA LYS A 25 53.83 30.86 24.37
C LYS A 25 55.25 31.10 23.92
N ASN A 26 55.49 32.23 23.29
CA ASN A 26 56.84 32.66 22.91
C ASN A 26 56.97 34.18 23.02
N SER A 27 58.10 34.72 22.57
CA SER A 27 58.37 36.15 22.55
C SER A 27 59.11 36.54 21.29
N LEU A 28 58.90 37.76 20.80
CA LEU A 28 59.67 38.39 19.72
C LEU A 28 60.29 39.68 20.23
N GLY A 29 61.44 40.07 19.69
CA GLY A 29 62.11 41.32 20.03
C GLY A 29 63.01 41.83 18.91
N LYS A 30 63.86 42.82 19.20
CA LYS A 30 64.72 43.44 18.17
C LYS A 30 65.63 42.46 17.42
N THR A 31 66.10 41.41 18.09
CA THR A 31 67.02 40.40 17.53
C THR A 31 66.33 39.14 16.99
N ASP A 32 65.06 38.94 17.34
CA ASP A 32 64.22 37.81 16.92
C ASP A 32 62.87 38.37 16.49
N GLN A 33 62.67 38.49 15.18
CA GLN A 33 61.53 39.21 14.61
C GLN A 33 60.47 38.27 14.02
N LEU A 34 60.79 36.99 13.88
CA LEU A 34 59.99 36.03 13.14
C LEU A 34 60.00 34.68 13.82
N ASP A 35 58.81 34.18 14.14
CA ASP A 35 58.65 32.80 14.56
C ASP A 35 57.89 32.01 13.50
N PHE A 36 58.44 30.86 13.10
CA PHE A 36 57.76 29.93 12.21
C PHE A 36 57.33 28.65 12.92
N TYR A 37 56.08 28.27 12.69
CA TYR A 37 55.46 27.06 13.18
C TYR A 37 55.04 26.18 12.02
N ARG A 38 55.13 24.87 12.18
CA ARG A 38 54.66 23.88 11.19
C ARG A 38 53.63 22.95 11.81
N LEU A 39 52.48 22.83 11.15
CA LEU A 39 51.44 21.88 11.47
C LEU A 39 51.27 20.84 10.36
N ARG A 40 50.86 19.63 10.76
CA ARG A 40 50.42 18.59 9.83
C ARG A 40 48.93 18.33 10.06
N VAL A 41 48.16 18.57 9.02
CA VAL A 41 46.72 18.27 8.96
C VAL A 41 46.57 16.88 8.37
N ASN A 42 46.03 15.93 9.13
CA ASN A 42 45.92 14.52 8.71
C ASN A 42 44.59 14.19 8.00
N ARG A 43 43.58 15.03 8.20
CA ARG A 43 42.24 14.97 7.61
C ARG A 43 41.77 16.40 7.40
N ARG A 44 40.93 16.66 6.39
CA ARG A 44 40.42 18.02 6.17
C ARG A 44 39.84 18.57 7.46
N SER A 45 40.28 19.77 7.84
CA SER A 45 39.94 20.36 9.13
C SER A 45 39.82 21.88 9.00
N SER A 46 38.84 22.45 9.68
CA SER A 46 38.77 23.89 9.91
C SER A 46 39.82 24.27 10.97
N LEU A 47 40.80 25.07 10.56
CA LEU A 47 41.79 25.69 11.42
C LEU A 47 41.24 27.00 11.98
N ASN A 48 41.32 27.18 13.29
CA ASN A 48 41.24 28.47 13.96
C ASN A 48 42.56 28.72 14.70
N CYS A 49 43.32 29.71 14.24
CA CYS A 49 44.58 30.14 14.82
C CYS A 49 44.42 31.56 15.38
N VAL A 50 44.70 31.76 16.65
CA VAL A 50 44.56 33.05 17.33
C VAL A 50 45.87 33.42 18.00
N LEU A 51 46.39 34.59 17.67
CA LEU A 51 47.52 35.25 18.34
C LEU A 51 46.95 36.27 19.34
N SER A 52 47.49 36.29 20.56
CA SER A 52 46.93 37.10 21.64
C SER A 52 47.94 37.44 22.73
N GLY A 53 47.59 38.42 23.55
CA GLY A 53 48.40 38.91 24.67
C GLY A 53 49.58 39.77 24.20
N LEU A 54 49.31 40.70 23.27
CA LEU A 54 50.33 41.55 22.65
C LEU A 54 50.70 42.78 23.52
N ASP A 55 49.95 43.04 24.61
CA ASP A 55 50.26 43.97 25.71
C ASP A 55 50.84 45.34 25.25
N ASP A 56 50.04 46.14 24.51
CA ASP A 56 50.41 47.45 23.90
C ASP A 56 51.49 47.40 22.79
N ASN A 57 51.82 46.21 22.27
CA ASN A 57 52.74 46.00 21.14
C ASN A 57 52.01 45.35 19.95
N ASP A 58 52.66 45.22 18.78
CA ASP A 58 51.99 44.79 17.54
C ASP A 58 52.73 43.62 16.85
N ALA A 59 51.99 42.57 16.46
CA ALA A 59 52.49 41.47 15.65
C ALA A 59 51.41 40.92 14.71
N ASN A 60 51.82 40.58 13.48
CA ASN A 60 50.94 40.02 12.46
C ASN A 60 51.02 38.49 12.41
N LEU A 61 49.95 37.88 11.89
CA LEU A 61 49.81 36.43 11.73
C LEU A 61 49.61 36.07 10.25
N ALA A 62 50.32 35.06 9.76
CA ALA A 62 50.16 34.57 8.40
C ALA A 62 50.18 33.04 8.33
N LEU A 63 49.32 32.46 7.48
CA LEU A 63 49.23 31.03 7.18
C LEU A 63 49.71 30.77 5.75
N TYR A 64 50.53 29.74 5.59
CA TYR A 64 51.15 29.36 4.32
C TYR A 64 50.93 27.88 4.01
N ASP A 65 50.88 27.56 2.72
CA ASP A 65 50.91 26.18 2.23
C ASP A 65 52.32 25.57 2.28
N ARG A 66 52.46 24.34 1.77
CA ARG A 66 53.73 23.61 1.75
C ARG A 66 54.79 24.27 0.87
N ASP A 67 54.36 25.00 -0.15
CA ASP A 67 55.23 25.65 -1.13
C ASP A 67 55.50 27.12 -0.70
N PHE A 68 55.17 27.45 0.55
CA PHE A 68 55.39 28.75 1.20
C PHE A 68 54.60 29.91 0.58
N LYS A 69 53.52 29.60 -0.13
CA LYS A 69 52.58 30.62 -0.61
C LYS A 69 51.59 30.97 0.49
N ALA A 70 51.36 32.27 0.70
CA ALA A 70 50.40 32.74 1.70
C ALA A 70 48.97 32.32 1.31
N ILE A 71 48.29 31.66 2.25
CA ILE A 71 46.88 31.28 2.16
C ILE A 71 46.02 32.40 2.74
N LYS A 72 46.39 32.90 3.92
CA LYS A 72 45.63 33.92 4.66
C LYS A 72 46.52 34.69 5.61
N THR A 73 46.22 35.96 5.83
CA THR A 73 46.95 36.85 6.74
C THR A 73 45.98 37.62 7.63
N SER A 74 46.46 38.04 8.79
CA SER A 74 45.77 38.92 9.73
C SER A 74 46.78 39.96 10.22
N SER A 75 46.42 41.23 10.09
CA SER A 75 47.26 42.39 10.40
C SER A 75 46.39 43.54 10.89
N LYS A 76 45.72 43.32 12.02
CA LYS A 76 45.02 44.37 12.76
C LYS A 76 46.04 45.33 13.36
N PHE A 77 45.56 46.49 13.77
CA PHE A 77 46.42 47.55 14.28
C PHE A 77 46.59 47.43 15.79
N GLY A 78 47.82 47.62 16.29
CA GLY A 78 48.10 47.69 17.73
C GLY A 78 48.09 46.33 18.41
N ASP A 79 47.54 46.25 19.63
CA ASP A 79 47.55 45.04 20.46
C ASP A 79 46.33 44.11 20.26
N ASP A 80 45.53 44.40 19.23
CA ASP A 80 44.36 43.61 18.85
C ASP A 80 44.74 42.16 18.51
N ASN A 81 43.95 41.20 19.01
CA ASN A 81 44.19 39.80 18.70
C ASN A 81 44.07 39.50 17.20
N GLU A 82 45.10 38.87 16.63
CA GLU A 82 45.05 38.33 15.28
C GLU A 82 44.36 36.98 15.23
N ALA A 83 43.59 36.74 14.17
CA ALA A 83 42.89 35.49 13.99
C ALA A 83 42.82 35.05 12.53
N ILE A 84 43.26 33.82 12.27
CA ILE A 84 43.09 33.16 10.97
C ILE A 84 42.13 31.99 11.14
N ARG A 85 41.07 32.00 10.34
CA ARG A 85 40.18 30.85 10.13
C ARG A 85 40.28 30.38 8.69
N SER A 86 40.56 29.10 8.48
CA SER A 86 40.69 28.53 7.15
C SER A 86 40.41 27.03 7.15
N SER A 87 39.68 26.52 6.17
CA SER A 87 39.54 25.07 5.97
C SER A 87 40.73 24.51 5.20
N LEU A 88 41.40 23.51 5.79
CA LEU A 88 42.66 22.98 5.28
C LEU A 88 42.53 21.50 4.93
N ASP A 89 42.93 21.15 3.71
CA ASP A 89 43.07 19.76 3.26
C ASP A 89 44.20 19.00 4.01
N PRO A 90 44.25 17.65 3.90
CA PRO A 90 45.36 16.90 4.45
C PRO A 90 46.70 17.33 3.86
N GLY A 91 47.60 17.83 4.69
CA GLY A 91 48.81 18.47 4.22
C GLY A 91 49.72 18.96 5.34
N VAL A 92 50.80 19.63 4.94
CA VAL A 92 51.71 20.34 5.84
C VAL A 92 51.55 21.82 5.56
N TYR A 93 51.37 22.60 6.62
CA TYR A 93 51.16 24.04 6.57
C TYR A 93 52.10 24.73 7.54
N PHE A 94 52.31 26.02 7.30
CA PHE A 94 53.18 26.84 8.13
C PHE A 94 52.44 28.07 8.63
N VAL A 95 52.69 28.45 9.87
CA VAL A 95 52.19 29.70 10.45
C VAL A 95 53.36 30.56 10.86
N ARG A 96 53.34 31.82 10.46
CA ARG A 96 54.33 32.83 10.82
C ARG A 96 53.71 33.84 11.76
N VAL A 97 54.42 34.15 12.84
CA VAL A 97 54.18 35.35 13.64
C VAL A 97 55.32 36.31 13.32
N ASN A 98 55.00 37.53 12.92
CA ASN A 98 56.02 38.54 12.65
C ASN A 98 55.78 39.78 13.50
N ARG A 99 56.83 40.21 14.20
CA ARG A 99 56.85 41.43 14.99
C ARG A 99 56.62 42.64 14.09
N VAL A 100 55.79 43.56 14.54
CA VAL A 100 55.58 44.87 13.90
C VAL A 100 56.18 45.96 14.80
N GLU A 101 55.80 45.98 16.08
CA GLU A 101 56.25 47.00 17.04
C GLU A 101 56.53 46.40 18.42
N GLY A 102 57.48 47.00 19.18
CA GLY A 102 57.72 46.66 20.58
C GLY A 102 58.37 45.29 20.85
N ASP A 103 58.76 44.99 22.08
CA ASP A 103 59.22 43.63 22.44
C ASP A 103 58.02 42.87 23.01
N ILE A 104 57.68 41.72 22.43
CA ILE A 104 56.36 41.09 22.57
C ILE A 104 56.51 39.75 23.26
N GLN A 105 55.69 39.48 24.27
CA GLN A 105 55.35 38.10 24.64
C GLN A 105 54.01 37.77 24.02
N TYR A 106 53.80 36.57 23.50
CA TYR A 106 52.51 36.25 22.88
C TYR A 106 52.06 34.83 23.19
N ASN A 107 50.76 34.62 23.03
CA ASN A 107 50.09 33.32 23.12
C ASN A 107 49.50 32.98 21.75
N LEU A 108 49.93 31.84 21.19
CA LEU A 108 49.43 31.33 19.92
C LEU A 108 48.60 30.07 20.16
N LYS A 109 47.29 30.17 19.91
CA LYS A 109 46.32 29.10 20.13
C LYS A 109 45.82 28.57 18.80
N PHE A 110 45.92 27.25 18.63
CA PHE A 110 45.41 26.53 17.47
C PHE A 110 44.25 25.63 17.88
N SER A 111 43.22 25.57 17.05
CA SER A 111 42.16 24.56 17.06
C SER A 111 41.99 24.02 15.65
N LEU A 112 42.11 22.71 15.48
CA LEU A 112 41.81 21.96 14.28
C LEU A 112 40.58 21.10 14.55
N ASN A 113 39.47 21.46 13.90
CA ASN A 113 38.23 20.69 13.97
C ASN A 113 38.05 19.94 12.67
N VAL A 114 37.88 18.61 12.73
CA VAL A 114 37.67 17.79 11.53
C VAL A 114 36.36 18.19 10.88
N ASP A 115 36.44 18.53 9.61
CA ASP A 115 35.36 19.04 8.75
C ASP A 115 34.87 17.91 7.83
N ALA A 116 33.64 17.99 7.33
CA ALA A 116 33.03 16.94 6.55
C ALA A 116 33.57 16.75 5.12
N GLY A 117 34.40 17.63 4.57
CA GLY A 117 35.09 17.40 3.30
C GLY A 117 34.40 18.00 2.08
N ASN A 118 35.09 18.89 1.34
CA ASN A 118 34.59 19.55 0.13
C ASN A 118 34.55 18.71 -1.17
N SER A 119 34.99 17.45 -1.14
CA SER A 119 35.03 16.60 -2.33
C SER A 119 34.66 15.15 -2.01
N PHE A 120 34.19 14.38 -2.99
CA PHE A 120 33.89 12.96 -2.80
C PHE A 120 35.11 12.16 -2.29
N ARG A 121 36.34 12.60 -2.63
CA ARG A 121 37.59 11.99 -2.17
C ARG A 121 37.89 12.29 -0.70
N THR A 122 37.56 13.50 -0.24
CA THR A 122 37.80 13.96 1.14
C THR A 122 36.59 13.80 2.07
N ALA A 123 35.47 13.31 1.52
CA ALA A 123 34.21 13.11 2.22
C ALA A 123 34.37 12.36 3.55
N ARG A 124 33.67 12.85 4.57
CA ARG A 124 33.63 12.24 5.90
C ARG A 124 32.91 10.89 5.82
N LYS A 125 33.68 9.82 6.00
CA LYS A 125 33.17 8.45 5.98
C LYS A 125 32.35 8.15 7.23
N VAL A 126 31.09 7.80 7.03
CA VAL A 126 30.20 7.29 8.07
C VAL A 126 30.23 5.77 8.01
N SER A 127 30.76 5.15 9.06
CA SER A 127 30.83 3.70 9.16
C SER A 127 29.57 3.12 9.78
N ILE A 128 28.77 2.42 8.98
CA ILE A 128 27.70 1.56 9.47
C ILE A 128 28.33 0.25 9.96
N LYS A 129 28.02 -0.18 11.19
CA LYS A 129 28.52 -1.45 11.72
C LYS A 129 27.91 -2.61 10.92
N LYS A 130 28.75 -3.52 10.44
CA LYS A 130 28.32 -4.75 9.74
C LYS A 130 27.27 -5.50 10.57
N GLY A 131 26.18 -5.93 9.93
CA GLY A 131 25.08 -6.67 10.56
C GLY A 131 24.03 -5.81 11.29
N LYS A 132 24.16 -4.47 11.32
CA LYS A 132 23.08 -3.60 11.80
C LYS A 132 22.08 -3.34 10.68
N VAL A 133 20.84 -3.76 10.91
CA VAL A 133 19.70 -3.56 9.98
C VAL A 133 18.98 -2.24 10.22
N LYS A 134 19.28 -1.49 11.28
CA LYS A 134 18.76 -0.13 11.49
C LYS A 134 19.71 0.71 12.32
N GLY A 135 19.70 2.02 12.11
CA GLY A 135 20.50 2.95 12.90
C GLY A 135 20.34 4.40 12.51
N SER A 136 21.01 5.28 13.26
CA SER A 136 21.09 6.70 12.95
C SER A 136 22.45 7.27 13.34
N PHE A 137 22.80 8.38 12.71
CA PHE A 137 24.00 9.15 13.02
C PHE A 137 23.70 10.65 12.90
N SER A 138 24.46 11.45 13.64
CA SER A 138 24.30 12.90 13.62
C SER A 138 25.64 13.60 13.75
N PHE A 139 25.76 14.71 13.03
CA PHE A 139 26.94 15.57 13.02
C PHE A 139 26.49 17.01 13.18
N ALA A 140 27.31 17.81 13.87
CA ALA A 140 27.20 19.26 13.89
C ALA A 140 28.38 19.80 13.09
N ASP A 141 28.11 20.65 12.11
CA ASP A 141 29.12 21.22 11.22
C ASP A 141 28.70 22.63 10.74
N PHE A 142 29.49 23.23 9.87
CA PHE A 142 29.17 24.51 9.24
C PHE A 142 29.58 24.52 7.76
N VAL A 143 28.83 25.26 6.95
CA VAL A 143 29.25 25.60 5.58
C VAL A 143 29.36 27.12 5.44
N ASP A 144 30.23 27.57 4.55
CA ASP A 144 30.52 28.98 4.27
C ASP A 144 30.73 29.18 2.76
N ALA A 145 30.01 30.14 2.17
CA ALA A 145 30.08 30.46 0.76
C ALA A 145 31.49 30.88 0.27
N ASP A 146 32.39 31.35 1.14
CA ASP A 146 33.69 31.90 0.74
C ASP A 146 34.88 30.94 0.96
N ASP A 147 34.72 29.91 1.80
CA ASP A 147 35.81 28.99 2.17
C ASP A 147 35.32 27.53 2.19
N ASP A 148 34.38 27.22 3.11
CA ASP A 148 33.86 25.88 3.31
C ASP A 148 32.53 25.64 2.59
N GLN A 149 32.55 25.74 1.27
CA GLN A 149 31.32 25.80 0.47
C GLN A 149 30.46 24.55 0.55
N THR A 150 31.04 23.38 0.83
CA THR A 150 30.29 22.14 0.83
C THR A 150 30.80 21.06 1.77
N ASP A 151 29.89 20.50 2.54
CA ASP A 151 30.18 19.33 3.36
C ASP A 151 29.66 18.06 2.73
N ILE A 152 30.52 17.04 2.57
CA ILE A 152 30.17 15.78 1.94
C ILE A 152 30.37 14.60 2.89
N TYR A 153 29.28 13.90 3.20
CA TYR A 153 29.29 12.70 4.04
C TYR A 153 29.16 11.45 3.17
N GLN A 154 30.13 10.55 3.23
CA GLN A 154 30.05 9.27 2.54
C GLN A 154 29.37 8.23 3.43
N VAL A 155 28.29 7.65 2.95
CA VAL A 155 27.53 6.59 3.63
C VAL A 155 27.65 5.30 2.83
N ARG A 156 27.99 4.21 3.51
CA ARG A 156 28.01 2.87 2.90
C ARG A 156 26.90 2.01 3.50
N LEU A 157 25.87 1.74 2.72
CA LEU A 157 24.79 0.81 3.06
C LEU A 157 25.23 -0.62 2.72
N THR A 158 25.02 -1.56 3.63
CA THR A 158 25.39 -2.97 3.44
C THR A 158 24.24 -3.83 2.92
N SER A 159 23.03 -3.29 2.91
CA SER A 159 21.79 -3.92 2.47
C SER A 159 20.84 -2.83 1.96
N ARG A 160 19.85 -3.22 1.14
CA ARG A 160 18.78 -2.31 0.70
C ARG A 160 18.13 -1.68 1.93
N SER A 161 17.99 -0.35 1.94
CA SER A 161 17.56 0.40 3.13
C SER A 161 16.73 1.63 2.79
N ALA A 162 15.64 1.86 3.53
CA ALA A 162 15.02 3.18 3.64
C ALA A 162 15.99 4.11 4.40
N PHE A 163 16.55 5.08 3.68
CA PHE A 163 17.54 6.04 4.14
C PHE A 163 16.94 7.44 4.19
N SER A 164 16.97 8.07 5.36
CA SER A 164 16.51 9.44 5.57
C SER A 164 17.65 10.34 5.98
N SER A 165 17.58 11.60 5.56
CA SER A 165 18.51 12.63 6.01
C SER A 165 17.80 13.94 6.26
N THR A 166 18.32 14.69 7.23
CA THR A 166 17.79 15.97 7.68
C THR A 166 18.93 16.90 8.06
N ILE A 167 18.86 18.16 7.64
CA ILE A 167 19.63 19.26 8.25
C ILE A 167 18.66 20.18 8.99
N GLN A 168 19.08 20.65 10.16
CA GLN A 168 18.30 21.54 11.02
C GLN A 168 19.19 22.59 11.71
N GLY A 169 18.59 23.65 12.23
CA GLY A 169 19.27 24.70 12.99
C GLY A 169 20.06 25.70 12.12
N LEU A 170 19.66 25.83 10.86
CA LEU A 170 20.31 26.74 9.92
C LEU A 170 20.03 28.21 10.29
N GLN A 171 21.07 29.03 10.30
CA GLN A 171 20.98 30.49 10.48
C GLN A 171 20.91 31.26 9.15
N ARG A 172 21.42 30.63 8.08
CA ARG A 172 21.25 31.00 6.67
C ARG A 172 20.94 29.75 5.86
N ASP A 173 20.32 29.92 4.70
CA ASP A 173 19.89 28.79 3.87
C ASP A 173 21.07 27.90 3.41
N ALA A 174 20.79 26.61 3.26
CA ALA A 174 21.72 25.60 2.77
C ALA A 174 20.94 24.49 2.05
N LYS A 175 21.52 23.91 1.01
CA LYS A 175 20.91 22.82 0.25
C LYS A 175 21.35 21.47 0.82
N LEU A 176 20.41 20.55 0.93
CA LEU A 176 20.67 19.13 1.24
C LEU A 176 20.49 18.30 -0.03
N THR A 177 21.50 17.55 -0.43
CA THR A 177 21.48 16.74 -1.67
C THR A 177 21.96 15.32 -1.40
N LEU A 178 21.30 14.33 -2.00
CA LEU A 178 21.75 12.95 -2.05
C LEU A 178 22.34 12.65 -3.42
N CYS A 179 23.53 12.04 -3.45
CA CYS A 179 24.22 11.62 -4.67
C CYS A 179 24.58 10.13 -4.66
N ASP A 180 24.69 9.53 -5.84
CA ASP A 180 25.20 8.18 -6.06
C ASP A 180 26.73 8.08 -5.92
N SER A 181 27.30 6.89 -6.11
CA SER A 181 28.75 6.65 -6.00
C SER A 181 29.60 7.45 -6.99
N ASN A 182 29.02 7.90 -8.09
CA ASN A 182 29.67 8.69 -9.14
C ASN A 182 29.45 10.21 -8.95
N GLY A 183 28.70 10.61 -7.91
CA GLY A 183 28.39 12.00 -7.62
C GLY A 183 27.18 12.56 -8.37
N LYS A 184 26.44 11.72 -9.11
CA LYS A 184 25.18 12.14 -9.75
C LYS A 184 24.12 12.36 -8.69
N VAL A 185 23.38 13.46 -8.81
CA VAL A 185 22.27 13.79 -7.90
C VAL A 185 21.14 12.79 -8.06
N ILE A 186 20.78 12.12 -6.97
CA ILE A 186 19.60 11.25 -6.85
C ILE A 186 18.41 12.07 -6.36
N PHE A 187 18.61 12.88 -5.31
CA PHE A 187 17.51 13.61 -4.68
C PHE A 187 17.97 14.93 -4.07
N ARG A 188 17.05 15.90 -3.99
CA ARG A 188 17.27 17.18 -3.28
C ARG A 188 16.27 17.27 -2.14
N GLY A 189 16.79 17.50 -0.94
CA GLY A 189 15.99 17.68 0.26
C GLY A 189 15.03 18.85 0.14
N LYS A 190 13.81 18.65 0.63
CA LYS A 190 12.74 19.65 0.65
C LYS A 190 12.60 20.24 2.06
N GLY A 191 12.12 21.47 2.15
CA GLY A 191 11.84 22.16 3.42
C GLY A 191 11.83 23.68 3.27
N ARG A 192 11.56 24.38 4.37
CA ARG A 192 11.61 25.85 4.47
C ARG A 192 12.49 26.26 5.65
N ASP A 193 13.00 27.48 5.59
CA ASP A 193 13.76 28.11 6.66
C ASP A 193 14.93 27.25 7.17
N ASP A 194 14.93 26.90 8.45
CA ASP A 194 16.03 26.25 9.15
C ASP A 194 16.11 24.72 8.96
N PHE A 195 15.24 24.14 8.13
CA PHE A 195 15.06 22.69 8.02
C PHE A 195 15.03 22.19 6.56
N ARG A 196 15.77 21.13 6.24
CA ARG A 196 15.63 20.38 4.96
C ARG A 196 15.69 18.89 5.23
N SER A 197 14.88 18.08 4.52
CA SER A 197 14.89 16.62 4.68
C SER A 197 14.57 15.86 3.39
N PHE A 198 14.94 14.58 3.37
CA PHE A 198 14.47 13.60 2.41
C PHE A 198 14.43 12.20 3.04
N THR A 199 13.65 11.30 2.44
CA THR A 199 13.69 9.85 2.67
C THR A 199 13.71 9.17 1.31
N GLN A 200 14.61 8.19 1.14
CA GLN A 200 14.80 7.42 -0.09
C GLN A 200 15.16 5.98 0.23
N VAL A 201 14.62 5.02 -0.51
CA VAL A 201 15.12 3.64 -0.47
C VAL A 201 16.34 3.54 -1.37
N LEU A 202 17.42 2.95 -0.84
CA LEU A 202 18.69 2.84 -1.54
C LEU A 202 19.16 1.39 -1.50
N ALA A 203 19.67 0.89 -2.62
CA ALA A 203 20.33 -0.41 -2.69
C ALA A 203 21.57 -0.46 -1.77
N ALA A 204 22.12 -1.65 -1.55
CA ALA A 204 23.43 -1.78 -0.93
C ALA A 204 24.47 -1.05 -1.80
N GLY A 205 25.24 -0.15 -1.22
CA GLY A 205 26.09 0.73 -2.02
C GLY A 205 26.71 1.87 -1.24
N VAL A 206 27.46 2.70 -1.98
CA VAL A 206 28.07 3.92 -1.45
C VAL A 206 27.33 5.12 -1.99
N TYR A 207 26.93 6.01 -1.09
CA TYR A 207 26.18 7.23 -1.38
C TYR A 207 26.85 8.42 -0.70
N TYR A 208 26.55 9.62 -1.18
CA TYR A 208 27.03 10.86 -0.59
C TYR A 208 25.86 11.76 -0.21
N VAL A 209 25.86 12.25 1.03
CA VAL A 209 24.98 13.32 1.48
C VAL A 209 25.77 14.60 1.47
N LYS A 210 25.33 15.58 0.68
CA LYS A 210 25.99 16.86 0.47
C LYS A 210 25.17 17.99 1.08
N VAL A 211 25.85 18.85 1.84
CA VAL A 211 25.30 20.11 2.34
C VAL A 211 26.06 21.22 1.64
N ASP A 212 25.35 22.10 0.92
CA ASP A 212 25.94 23.21 0.18
C ASP A 212 25.51 24.53 0.81
N ALA A 213 26.48 25.43 1.08
CA ALA A 213 26.16 26.82 1.40
C ALA A 213 25.43 27.47 0.22
N THR A 214 24.35 28.18 0.48
CA THR A 214 23.71 29.01 -0.57
C THR A 214 24.11 30.46 -0.45
N GLN A 215 24.24 30.98 0.78
CA GLN A 215 24.63 32.36 1.06
C GLN A 215 25.27 32.48 2.45
N GLY A 216 26.43 33.14 2.51
CA GLY A 216 27.15 33.39 3.76
C GLY A 216 27.50 32.11 4.52
N SER A 217 27.76 32.24 5.82
CA SER A 217 28.02 31.11 6.72
C SER A 217 26.76 30.67 7.47
N THR A 218 26.59 29.35 7.61
CA THR A 218 25.55 28.75 8.45
C THR A 218 26.06 27.50 9.15
N ARG A 219 25.66 27.32 10.41
CA ARG A 219 25.83 26.06 11.14
C ARG A 219 24.64 25.16 10.90
N TYR A 220 24.87 23.86 10.98
CA TYR A 220 23.79 22.90 10.84
C TYR A 220 24.03 21.64 11.69
N LYS A 221 22.93 20.96 11.99
CA LYS A 221 22.96 19.60 12.53
C LYS A 221 22.43 18.63 11.49
N LEU A 222 23.30 17.83 10.92
CA LEU A 222 22.92 16.71 10.06
C LEU A 222 22.46 15.56 10.93
N LYS A 223 21.34 14.95 10.57
CA LYS A 223 20.88 13.69 11.10
C LYS A 223 20.54 12.79 9.92
N CYS A 224 21.07 11.57 9.92
CA CYS A 224 20.65 10.55 8.97
C CYS A 224 20.21 9.30 9.72
N SER A 225 19.28 8.56 9.12
CA SER A 225 18.83 7.27 9.60
C SER A 225 18.73 6.29 8.46
N TYR A 226 18.91 5.01 8.75
CA TYR A 226 18.69 3.93 7.81
C TYR A 226 17.93 2.81 8.50
N ASN A 227 17.06 2.17 7.74
CA ASN A 227 16.38 0.95 8.11
C ASN A 227 16.46 0.01 6.90
N SER A 228 17.13 -1.12 7.04
CA SER A 228 17.23 -2.15 6.01
C SER A 228 15.81 -2.59 5.68
N VAL A 229 15.44 -2.48 4.41
CA VAL A 229 14.21 -3.04 3.87
C VAL A 229 14.64 -4.33 3.17
N ALA A 230 14.24 -5.46 3.75
CA ALA A 230 14.52 -6.79 3.21
C ALA A 230 13.29 -7.35 2.45
N ILE A 231 12.35 -6.47 2.13
CA ILE A 231 11.01 -6.82 1.75
C ILE A 231 10.74 -6.12 0.43
N ASP A 232 10.58 -6.96 -0.56
CA ASP A 232 10.23 -6.77 -1.96
C ASP A 232 9.65 -8.14 -2.27
N LEU A 233 8.46 -8.36 -1.71
CA LEU A 233 7.72 -9.62 -1.78
C LEU A 233 6.78 -9.59 -2.98
N GLY A 234 6.38 -8.44 -3.50
CA GLY A 234 5.75 -8.31 -4.81
C GLY A 234 6.72 -8.60 -5.96
N GLY A 235 6.18 -8.77 -7.16
CA GLY A 235 6.94 -8.63 -8.41
C GLY A 235 6.76 -7.23 -9.00
N ASP A 236 7.63 -6.83 -9.91
CA ASP A 236 7.56 -5.50 -10.56
C ASP A 236 6.49 -5.47 -11.68
N ASP A 237 6.14 -6.63 -12.24
CA ASP A 237 5.12 -6.80 -13.27
C ASP A 237 4.47 -8.20 -13.25
N THR A 238 3.67 -8.51 -14.25
CA THR A 238 2.94 -9.79 -14.33
C THR A 238 3.82 -11.02 -14.60
N ASN A 239 5.06 -10.84 -15.11
CA ASN A 239 5.99 -11.93 -15.41
C ASN A 239 6.71 -12.43 -14.16
N ASP A 240 6.92 -11.56 -13.17
CA ASP A 240 7.63 -11.85 -11.92
C ASP A 240 6.73 -11.73 -10.68
N ALA A 241 5.44 -11.47 -10.87
CA ALA A 241 4.44 -11.41 -9.81
C ALA A 241 4.54 -12.57 -8.82
N ASN A 242 4.54 -12.23 -7.52
CA ASN A 242 4.71 -13.23 -6.48
C ASN A 242 3.46 -14.11 -6.31
N PRO A 243 3.58 -15.44 -6.38
CA PRO A 243 2.45 -16.33 -6.17
C PRO A 243 1.93 -16.29 -4.74
N VAL A 244 0.61 -16.25 -4.60
CA VAL A 244 -0.11 -16.13 -3.33
C VAL A 244 -0.78 -17.43 -2.95
N VAL A 245 -0.79 -17.71 -1.64
CA VAL A 245 -1.67 -18.71 -1.02
C VAL A 245 -2.76 -17.99 -0.24
N THR A 246 -4.02 -18.20 -0.61
CA THR A 246 -5.20 -17.60 0.05
C THR A 246 -5.42 -18.18 1.45
N GLY A 247 -5.96 -17.38 2.37
CA GLY A 247 -6.09 -17.74 3.79
C GLY A 247 -4.76 -17.73 4.55
N GLY A 248 -3.68 -17.29 3.90
CA GLY A 248 -2.35 -17.14 4.49
C GLY A 248 -2.22 -15.95 5.44
N ARG A 249 -1.01 -15.76 5.97
CA ARG A 249 -0.66 -14.54 6.71
C ARG A 249 -0.61 -13.35 5.73
N PRO A 250 -0.92 -12.13 6.19
CA PRO A 250 -0.72 -10.95 5.36
C PRO A 250 0.74 -10.82 4.91
N PHE A 251 0.94 -10.48 3.63
CA PHE A 251 2.20 -9.94 3.16
C PHE A 251 2.39 -8.58 3.81
N GLN A 252 3.59 -8.28 4.28
CA GLN A 252 3.95 -6.94 4.74
C GLN A 252 5.00 -6.48 3.75
N ASP A 253 4.79 -5.36 3.06
CA ASP A 253 5.66 -4.94 1.95
C ASP A 253 5.65 -3.42 1.72
N VAL A 254 6.29 -2.96 0.64
CA VAL A 254 6.59 -1.55 0.42
C VAL A 254 6.67 -1.14 -1.06
N ILE A 255 5.82 -0.19 -1.46
CA ILE A 255 5.93 0.49 -2.77
C ILE A 255 6.54 1.90 -2.62
N GLY A 256 7.16 2.40 -3.69
CA GLY A 256 7.81 3.71 -3.76
C GLY A 256 8.50 4.02 -5.09
N SER A 257 9.44 4.98 -5.08
CA SER A 257 10.13 5.43 -6.31
C SER A 257 11.08 4.42 -6.97
N PHE A 258 11.38 3.30 -6.31
CA PHE A 258 12.28 2.25 -6.80
C PHE A 258 11.57 0.91 -7.02
N ASP A 259 10.31 0.84 -6.59
CA ASP A 259 9.44 -0.34 -6.60
C ASP A 259 8.04 0.25 -6.77
N ALA A 260 7.73 0.57 -8.02
CA ALA A 260 6.63 1.48 -8.33
C ALA A 260 5.27 0.84 -8.11
N GLU A 261 5.20 -0.47 -8.30
CA GLU A 261 3.98 -1.26 -8.24
C GLU A 261 4.39 -2.67 -7.81
N ASP A 262 3.66 -3.23 -6.84
CA ASP A 262 3.83 -4.62 -6.46
C ASP A 262 2.75 -5.46 -7.13
N TYR A 263 3.15 -6.51 -7.84
CA TYR A 263 2.27 -7.49 -8.46
C TYR A 263 2.29 -8.81 -7.70
N TYR A 264 1.11 -9.32 -7.41
CA TYR A 264 0.86 -10.62 -6.82
C TYR A 264 0.01 -11.46 -7.77
N LYS A 265 0.27 -12.76 -7.81
CA LYS A 265 -0.45 -13.71 -8.65
C LYS A 265 -1.31 -14.63 -7.78
N VAL A 266 -2.60 -14.70 -8.08
CA VAL A 266 -3.56 -15.59 -7.39
C VAL A 266 -4.11 -16.59 -8.40
N ASP A 267 -4.02 -17.88 -8.09
CA ASP A 267 -4.62 -18.95 -8.89
C ASP A 267 -5.86 -19.51 -8.16
N LEU A 268 -7.03 -19.38 -8.77
CA LEU A 268 -8.30 -19.91 -8.29
C LEU A 268 -8.63 -21.20 -9.04
N SER A 269 -8.73 -22.33 -8.34
CA SER A 269 -9.03 -23.63 -8.97
C SER A 269 -10.51 -23.83 -9.32
N THR A 270 -11.38 -23.00 -8.75
CA THR A 270 -12.84 -23.01 -8.86
C THR A 270 -13.34 -21.58 -8.79
N ALA A 271 -14.54 -21.31 -9.29
CA ALA A 271 -15.18 -20.03 -9.07
C ALA A 271 -15.20 -19.70 -7.57
N SER A 272 -14.69 -18.54 -7.20
CA SER A 272 -14.48 -18.16 -5.80
C SER A 272 -14.78 -16.69 -5.61
N ASN A 273 -15.27 -16.35 -4.44
CA ASN A 273 -15.23 -14.99 -3.94
C ASN A 273 -13.79 -14.71 -3.47
N LEU A 274 -13.09 -13.79 -4.15
CA LEU A 274 -11.72 -13.37 -3.83
C LEU A 274 -11.78 -12.03 -3.09
N LYS A 275 -11.31 -12.06 -1.83
CA LYS A 275 -11.24 -10.90 -0.95
C LYS A 275 -9.78 -10.50 -0.72
N VAL A 276 -9.47 -9.25 -1.03
CA VAL A 276 -8.13 -8.67 -0.92
C VAL A 276 -8.20 -7.40 -0.08
N LEU A 277 -7.52 -7.44 1.07
CA LEU A 277 -7.44 -6.33 2.02
C LEU A 277 -6.04 -5.73 2.00
N LEU A 278 -5.95 -4.46 1.63
CA LEU A 278 -4.76 -3.63 1.73
C LEU A 278 -4.93 -2.68 2.92
N ASN A 279 -4.07 -2.80 3.94
CA ASN A 279 -4.17 -2.00 5.16
C ASN A 279 -2.80 -1.64 5.75
N GLY A 280 -2.80 -0.93 6.89
CA GLY A 280 -1.56 -0.55 7.58
C GLY A 280 -0.70 0.44 6.80
N LEU A 281 -1.34 1.21 5.91
CA LEU A 281 -0.70 2.17 5.02
C LEU A 281 -0.01 3.28 5.81
N SER A 282 1.28 3.52 5.50
CA SER A 282 2.01 4.68 6.04
C SER A 282 1.84 5.96 5.20
N ALA A 283 1.39 5.82 3.95
CA ALA A 283 0.95 6.85 3.03
C ALA A 283 0.00 6.24 1.98
N ASN A 284 -0.65 7.08 1.18
CA ASN A 284 -1.70 6.62 0.28
C ASN A 284 -1.20 5.67 -0.83
N ALA A 285 -1.91 4.56 -0.97
CA ALA A 285 -1.73 3.51 -1.98
C ALA A 285 -3.11 3.01 -2.39
N ASN A 286 -3.17 2.43 -3.57
CA ASN A 286 -4.38 1.91 -4.17
C ASN A 286 -4.17 0.43 -4.53
N LEU A 287 -5.28 -0.25 -4.78
CA LEU A 287 -5.32 -1.67 -5.11
C LEU A 287 -6.18 -1.90 -6.34
N ASP A 288 -5.74 -2.75 -7.27
CA ASP A 288 -6.59 -3.29 -8.34
C ASP A 288 -6.41 -4.80 -8.52
N ILE A 289 -7.47 -5.46 -9.01
CA ILE A 289 -7.48 -6.86 -9.45
C ILE A 289 -7.64 -6.88 -10.97
N ARG A 290 -6.85 -7.70 -11.64
CA ARG A 290 -6.75 -7.79 -13.10
C ARG A 290 -6.98 -9.21 -13.61
N SER A 291 -7.42 -9.31 -14.86
CA SER A 291 -7.55 -10.56 -15.61
C SER A 291 -6.23 -11.34 -15.69
N GLY A 292 -6.30 -12.62 -16.07
CA GLY A 292 -5.13 -13.52 -16.11
C GLY A 292 -4.07 -13.18 -17.17
N ASP A 293 -4.33 -12.21 -18.04
CA ASP A 293 -3.34 -11.60 -18.95
C ASP A 293 -2.76 -10.27 -18.40
N GLY A 294 -3.24 -9.82 -17.24
CA GLY A 294 -2.83 -8.58 -16.57
C GLY A 294 -3.40 -7.29 -17.15
N THR A 295 -4.23 -7.36 -18.20
CA THR A 295 -4.60 -6.16 -18.96
C THR A 295 -5.86 -5.48 -18.46
N THR A 296 -6.91 -6.25 -18.18
CA THR A 296 -8.23 -5.73 -17.84
C THR A 296 -8.38 -5.61 -16.33
N ILE A 297 -8.71 -4.42 -15.83
CA ILE A 297 -9.05 -4.19 -14.42
C ILE A 297 -10.47 -4.73 -14.19
N LEU A 298 -10.58 -5.71 -13.28
CA LEU A 298 -11.85 -6.34 -12.88
C LEU A 298 -12.48 -5.62 -11.68
N GLY A 299 -11.64 -5.04 -10.81
CA GLY A 299 -12.06 -4.15 -9.74
C GLY A 299 -10.90 -3.33 -9.22
N SER A 300 -11.19 -2.16 -8.68
CA SER A 300 -10.19 -1.26 -8.10
C SER A 300 -10.74 -0.52 -6.89
N SER A 301 -9.83 -0.19 -5.97
CA SER A 301 -10.10 0.63 -4.80
C SER A 301 -9.04 1.72 -4.70
N THR A 302 -9.49 2.95 -4.44
CA THR A 302 -8.65 4.15 -4.43
C THR A 302 -8.99 5.02 -3.23
N GLN A 303 -9.18 4.40 -2.06
CA GLN A 303 -9.55 5.12 -0.86
C GLN A 303 -8.47 6.15 -0.52
N ALA A 304 -8.89 7.32 -0.02
CA ALA A 304 -7.95 8.41 0.20
C ALA A 304 -7.16 8.23 1.52
N GLY A 305 -5.90 8.68 1.51
CA GLY A 305 -5.11 8.81 2.74
C GLY A 305 -4.50 7.49 3.21
N THR A 306 -4.87 7.00 4.39
CA THR A 306 -4.37 5.72 4.94
C THR A 306 -5.53 4.83 5.38
N ALA A 307 -6.71 5.03 4.76
CA ALA A 307 -7.84 4.14 4.94
C ALA A 307 -7.53 2.77 4.33
N ASP A 308 -8.20 1.73 4.81
CA ASP A 308 -8.05 0.39 4.25
C ASP A 308 -8.75 0.33 2.88
N ASP A 309 -8.08 -0.30 1.91
CA ASP A 309 -8.66 -0.65 0.62
C ASP A 309 -9.08 -2.12 0.65
N LEU A 310 -10.33 -2.38 0.30
CA LEU A 310 -10.91 -3.72 0.22
C LEU A 310 -11.48 -3.96 -1.17
N LEU A 311 -11.07 -5.06 -1.80
CA LEU A 311 -11.73 -5.63 -2.97
C LEU A 311 -12.29 -6.99 -2.61
N ASP A 312 -13.50 -7.28 -3.08
CA ASP A 312 -14.25 -8.48 -2.75
C ASP A 312 -15.10 -8.81 -3.98
N LEU A 313 -14.58 -9.71 -4.83
CA LEU A 313 -15.08 -9.97 -6.18
C LEU A 313 -15.39 -11.45 -6.39
N ASN A 314 -16.50 -11.72 -7.07
CA ASN A 314 -16.86 -13.07 -7.50
C ASN A 314 -16.18 -13.38 -8.84
N LEU A 315 -15.18 -14.27 -8.81
CA LEU A 315 -14.34 -14.61 -9.95
C LEU A 315 -14.51 -16.07 -10.34
N LYS A 316 -14.37 -16.38 -11.64
CA LYS A 316 -14.30 -17.76 -12.13
C LYS A 316 -12.95 -18.39 -11.76
N ALA A 317 -12.82 -19.70 -11.98
CA ALA A 317 -11.55 -20.39 -11.93
C ALA A 317 -10.60 -19.77 -12.97
N GLY A 318 -9.36 -19.55 -12.56
CA GLY A 318 -8.36 -18.91 -13.40
C GLY A 318 -7.25 -18.26 -12.61
N THR A 319 -6.31 -17.70 -13.35
CA THR A 319 -5.24 -16.87 -12.80
C THR A 319 -5.68 -15.41 -12.81
N TYR A 320 -5.35 -14.68 -11.76
CA TYR A 320 -5.58 -13.26 -11.61
C TYR A 320 -4.33 -12.57 -11.06
N PHE A 321 -4.18 -11.30 -11.40
CA PHE A 321 -3.13 -10.45 -10.86
C PHE A 321 -3.71 -9.39 -9.94
N VAL A 322 -3.03 -9.13 -8.85
CA VAL A 322 -3.39 -8.09 -7.89
C VAL A 322 -2.24 -7.12 -7.79
N ARG A 323 -2.54 -5.84 -7.95
CA ARG A 323 -1.55 -4.79 -8.01
C ARG A 323 -1.74 -3.77 -6.90
N VAL A 324 -0.69 -3.53 -6.13
CA VAL A 324 -0.62 -2.42 -5.18
C VAL A 324 0.23 -1.31 -5.81
N PHE A 325 -0.29 -0.08 -5.87
CA PHE A 325 0.38 1.02 -6.54
C PHE A 325 0.14 2.36 -5.82
N PRO A 326 1.06 3.32 -5.90
CA PRO A 326 0.96 4.55 -5.13
C PRO A 326 -0.10 5.47 -5.73
N SER A 327 -0.85 6.19 -4.88
CA SER A 327 -1.84 7.16 -5.36
C SER A 327 -1.22 8.39 -6.05
N ALA A 328 0.10 8.59 -5.89
CA ALA A 328 0.88 9.66 -6.50
C ALA A 328 2.29 9.17 -6.80
N ALA A 329 2.87 9.61 -7.92
CA ALA A 329 4.20 9.18 -8.35
C ALA A 329 5.26 9.43 -7.25
N ASN A 330 6.05 8.39 -6.97
CA ASN A 330 7.10 8.39 -5.94
C ASN A 330 6.59 8.48 -4.48
N SER A 331 5.29 8.31 -4.23
CA SER A 331 4.77 8.15 -2.86
C SER A 331 5.30 6.84 -2.29
N PHE A 332 5.91 6.90 -1.12
CA PHE A 332 6.49 5.76 -0.43
C PHE A 332 5.51 5.28 0.64
N THR A 333 5.15 4.01 0.65
CA THR A 333 4.30 3.45 1.70
C THR A 333 4.65 2.01 2.05
N PHE A 334 4.72 1.73 3.36
CA PHE A 334 4.56 0.37 3.87
C PHE A 334 3.10 -0.01 3.89
N TYR A 335 2.81 -1.27 3.60
CA TYR A 335 1.47 -1.83 3.65
C TYR A 335 1.47 -3.27 4.17
N ASN A 336 0.29 -3.76 4.56
CA ASN A 336 0.02 -5.18 4.63
C ASN A 336 -1.07 -5.55 3.60
N LEU A 337 -0.90 -6.68 2.92
CA LEU A 337 -1.81 -7.19 1.92
C LEU A 337 -2.24 -8.62 2.30
N LYS A 338 -3.54 -8.82 2.48
CA LYS A 338 -4.11 -10.12 2.85
C LYS A 338 -5.05 -10.60 1.75
N PHE A 339 -4.95 -11.89 1.44
CA PHE A 339 -5.80 -12.57 0.48
C PHE A 339 -6.58 -13.67 1.18
N ASP A 340 -7.90 -13.64 1.04
CA ASP A 340 -8.81 -14.70 1.41
C ASP A 340 -9.63 -15.07 0.17
N ALA A 341 -9.87 -16.37 -0.04
CA ALA A 341 -10.76 -16.81 -1.09
C ALA A 341 -11.65 -17.92 -0.56
N SER A 342 -12.93 -17.84 -0.88
CA SER A 342 -13.91 -18.86 -0.55
C SER A 342 -14.60 -19.35 -1.82
N PRO A 343 -14.76 -20.67 -2.01
CA PRO A 343 -15.49 -21.18 -3.17
C PRO A 343 -16.90 -20.59 -3.23
N LEU A 344 -17.33 -20.20 -4.43
CA LEU A 344 -18.74 -19.88 -4.65
C LEU A 344 -19.54 -21.17 -4.59
N ASP A 345 -20.55 -21.18 -3.72
CA ASP A 345 -21.50 -22.28 -3.59
C ASP A 345 -22.85 -21.86 -4.16
N LEU A 346 -23.28 -22.59 -5.18
CA LEU A 346 -24.66 -22.61 -5.62
C LEU A 346 -25.38 -23.78 -4.95
N TYR A 347 -26.64 -23.57 -4.63
CA TYR A 347 -27.52 -24.55 -4.03
C TYR A 347 -28.69 -24.81 -4.96
N GLY A 348 -29.02 -26.07 -5.17
CA GLY A 348 -30.20 -26.52 -5.89
C GLY A 348 -31.07 -27.39 -5.01
N LEU A 349 -32.36 -27.41 -5.26
CA LEU A 349 -33.28 -28.40 -4.72
C LEU A 349 -33.57 -29.42 -5.81
N SER A 350 -33.27 -30.70 -5.60
CA SER A 350 -33.52 -31.72 -6.62
C SER A 350 -35.00 -32.14 -6.68
N ASP A 351 -35.45 -32.70 -7.80
CA ASP A 351 -36.77 -33.33 -7.94
C ASP A 351 -37.03 -34.49 -6.95
N SER A 352 -35.98 -35.14 -6.45
CA SER A 352 -36.02 -36.13 -5.36
C SER A 352 -35.97 -35.55 -3.94
N ASN A 353 -36.19 -34.23 -3.79
CA ASN A 353 -36.20 -33.49 -2.52
C ASN A 353 -34.91 -33.61 -1.69
N LYS A 354 -33.76 -33.45 -2.36
CA LYS A 354 -32.43 -33.33 -1.75
C LYS A 354 -31.89 -31.92 -1.97
N LEU A 355 -31.15 -31.40 -0.99
CA LEU A 355 -30.37 -30.18 -1.17
C LEU A 355 -29.08 -30.53 -1.92
N VAL A 356 -28.73 -29.78 -2.95
CA VAL A 356 -27.61 -30.04 -3.85
C VAL A 356 -26.67 -28.84 -3.85
N ALA A 357 -25.47 -28.97 -3.31
CA ALA A 357 -24.46 -27.91 -3.31
C ALA A 357 -23.41 -28.16 -4.40
N PHE A 358 -23.05 -27.13 -5.16
CA PHE A 358 -22.03 -27.23 -6.21
C PHE A 358 -21.40 -25.89 -6.53
N ASN A 359 -20.17 -25.95 -7.07
CA ASN A 359 -19.49 -24.78 -7.60
C ASN A 359 -19.92 -24.54 -9.07
N PRO A 360 -20.15 -23.29 -9.51
CA PRO A 360 -20.60 -23.01 -10.87
C PRO A 360 -19.63 -23.46 -11.97
N ASP A 361 -18.31 -23.54 -11.69
CA ASP A 361 -17.33 -24.03 -12.68
C ASP A 361 -17.18 -25.56 -12.66
N GLN A 362 -17.73 -26.23 -11.64
CA GLN A 362 -17.68 -27.68 -11.50
C GLN A 362 -19.07 -28.26 -11.15
N PRO A 363 -20.13 -27.97 -11.95
CA PRO A 363 -21.49 -28.41 -11.64
C PRO A 363 -21.60 -29.94 -11.60
N ASN A 364 -20.71 -30.66 -12.29
CA ASN A 364 -20.67 -32.12 -12.31
C ASN A 364 -20.07 -32.76 -11.05
N LYS A 365 -19.63 -31.97 -10.06
CA LYS A 365 -19.13 -32.45 -8.76
C LYS A 365 -20.05 -32.06 -7.60
N ALA A 366 -21.35 -32.04 -7.85
CA ALA A 366 -22.33 -31.66 -6.85
C ALA A 366 -22.39 -32.67 -5.69
N VAL A 367 -22.59 -32.15 -4.49
CA VAL A 367 -22.82 -32.93 -3.27
C VAL A 367 -24.28 -32.81 -2.90
N SER A 368 -24.92 -33.92 -2.51
CA SER A 368 -26.33 -33.93 -2.15
C SER A 368 -26.56 -34.34 -0.70
N PHE A 369 -27.51 -33.68 -0.06
CA PHE A 369 -27.95 -33.92 1.32
C PHE A 369 -29.44 -34.25 1.34
N ASP A 370 -29.84 -35.22 2.16
CA ASP A 370 -31.25 -35.51 2.37
C ASP A 370 -31.92 -34.35 3.10
N VAL A 371 -33.07 -33.89 2.58
CA VAL A 371 -33.91 -32.95 3.31
C VAL A 371 -34.63 -33.71 4.43
N THR A 372 -34.43 -33.30 5.67
CA THR A 372 -34.98 -33.96 6.86
C THR A 372 -35.66 -32.95 7.79
N GLY A 373 -36.64 -33.39 8.58
CA GLY A 373 -37.40 -32.52 9.51
C GLY A 373 -38.75 -32.02 8.98
N LEU A 374 -39.09 -32.35 7.72
CA LEU A 374 -40.43 -32.10 7.15
C LEU A 374 -41.47 -33.09 7.68
N ALA A 375 -42.76 -32.73 7.60
CA ALA A 375 -43.85 -33.66 7.89
C ALA A 375 -43.90 -34.83 6.88
N SER A 376 -44.55 -35.93 7.25
CA SER A 376 -44.66 -37.10 6.37
C SER A 376 -45.34 -36.75 5.04
N GLY A 377 -44.64 -36.97 3.92
CA GLY A 377 -45.12 -36.67 2.56
C GLY A 377 -44.96 -35.21 2.12
N GLU A 378 -44.42 -34.35 2.99
CA GLU A 378 -44.09 -32.96 2.66
C GLU A 378 -42.74 -32.88 1.94
N THR A 379 -42.64 -31.99 0.95
CA THR A 379 -41.41 -31.73 0.17
C THR A 379 -41.15 -30.24 0.11
N LEU A 380 -39.88 -29.82 0.00
CA LEU A 380 -39.57 -28.45 -0.38
C LEU A 380 -39.93 -28.21 -1.85
N LYS A 381 -40.20 -26.95 -2.20
CA LYS A 381 -40.58 -26.52 -3.55
C LYS A 381 -39.68 -25.45 -4.11
N ALA A 382 -39.23 -24.53 -3.27
CA ALA A 382 -38.26 -23.52 -3.65
C ALA A 382 -37.36 -23.20 -2.45
N ILE A 383 -36.19 -22.64 -2.74
CA ILE A 383 -35.18 -22.26 -1.76
C ILE A 383 -34.58 -20.91 -2.17
N ASP A 384 -34.18 -20.11 -1.19
CA ASP A 384 -33.39 -18.90 -1.43
C ASP A 384 -32.66 -18.43 -0.16
N PHE A 385 -31.53 -17.75 -0.31
CA PHE A 385 -30.76 -17.20 0.80
C PHE A 385 -31.29 -15.84 1.25
N ARG A 386 -31.39 -15.62 2.56
CA ARG A 386 -31.63 -14.30 3.14
C ARG A 386 -30.34 -13.47 3.12
N PRO A 387 -30.20 -12.41 2.31
CA PRO A 387 -28.92 -11.70 2.16
C PRO A 387 -28.49 -10.97 3.41
N ALA A 388 -29.45 -10.54 4.24
CA ALA A 388 -29.19 -9.80 5.47
C ALA A 388 -28.43 -10.63 6.53
N THR A 389 -28.58 -11.95 6.52
CA THR A 389 -28.15 -12.83 7.62
C THR A 389 -27.44 -14.10 7.13
N GLY A 390 -27.65 -14.51 5.87
CA GLY A 390 -26.89 -15.55 5.18
C GLY A 390 -27.46 -16.97 5.29
N GLU A 391 -28.60 -17.16 5.97
CA GLU A 391 -29.26 -18.47 6.07
C GLU A 391 -30.05 -18.79 4.80
N LEU A 392 -30.09 -20.08 4.46
CA LEU A 392 -30.91 -20.60 3.38
C LEU A 392 -32.32 -20.85 3.90
N PHE A 393 -33.32 -20.36 3.19
CA PHE A 393 -34.73 -20.63 3.46
C PHE A 393 -35.31 -21.50 2.36
N GLY A 394 -36.43 -22.15 2.64
CA GLY A 394 -37.23 -22.83 1.65
C GLY A 394 -38.70 -22.85 2.01
N ILE A 395 -39.55 -23.00 1.00
CA ILE A 395 -40.99 -23.17 1.18
C ILE A 395 -41.42 -24.57 0.72
N SER A 396 -42.28 -25.22 1.50
CA SER A 396 -42.72 -26.58 1.25
C SER A 396 -44.00 -26.69 0.41
N SER A 397 -44.33 -27.91 0.01
CA SER A 397 -45.60 -28.28 -0.63
C SER A 397 -46.83 -28.05 0.25
N ALA A 398 -46.64 -27.81 1.55
CA ALA A 398 -47.69 -27.42 2.49
C ALA A 398 -47.73 -25.90 2.73
N ASN A 399 -46.98 -25.12 1.93
CA ASN A 399 -46.78 -23.68 2.07
C ASN A 399 -46.20 -23.27 3.43
N LYS A 400 -45.34 -24.11 4.01
CA LYS A 400 -44.60 -23.77 5.22
C LYS A 400 -43.21 -23.28 4.85
N VAL A 401 -42.77 -22.20 5.48
CA VAL A 401 -41.43 -21.65 5.33
C VAL A 401 -40.53 -22.27 6.38
N TYR A 402 -39.36 -22.69 5.94
CA TYR A 402 -38.33 -23.32 6.75
C TYR A 402 -36.99 -22.61 6.56
N GLU A 403 -36.18 -22.60 7.61
CA GLU A 403 -34.74 -22.44 7.48
C GLU A 403 -34.12 -23.81 7.15
N VAL A 404 -33.13 -23.83 6.26
CA VAL A 404 -32.48 -25.03 5.74
C VAL A 404 -30.99 -25.01 6.10
N ASN A 405 -30.54 -26.02 6.85
CA ASN A 405 -29.13 -26.15 7.18
C ASN A 405 -28.32 -26.61 5.95
N THR A 406 -27.47 -25.74 5.41
CA THR A 406 -26.71 -25.99 4.18
C THR A 406 -25.69 -27.15 4.27
N ALA A 407 -25.27 -27.52 5.47
CA ALA A 407 -24.30 -28.60 5.68
C ALA A 407 -24.94 -29.99 5.85
N THR A 408 -26.24 -30.05 6.14
CA THR A 408 -26.92 -31.32 6.48
C THR A 408 -28.24 -31.55 5.77
N GLY A 409 -28.87 -30.51 5.21
CA GLY A 409 -30.22 -30.57 4.62
C GLY A 409 -31.36 -30.56 5.65
N ALA A 410 -31.07 -30.55 6.95
CA ALA A 410 -32.11 -30.49 7.99
C ALA A 410 -32.86 -29.15 7.95
N VAL A 411 -34.18 -29.19 8.13
CA VAL A 411 -35.04 -28.01 8.11
C VAL A 411 -35.62 -27.67 9.49
N SER A 412 -35.80 -26.38 9.76
CA SER A 412 -36.46 -25.85 10.96
C SER A 412 -37.61 -24.94 10.56
N ALA A 413 -38.80 -25.15 11.12
CA ALA A 413 -40.00 -24.40 10.74
C ALA A 413 -39.90 -22.93 11.19
N VAL A 414 -40.29 -22.02 10.30
CA VAL A 414 -40.27 -20.56 10.53
C VAL A 414 -41.67 -19.98 10.48
N ALA A 415 -42.42 -20.23 9.40
CA ALA A 415 -43.76 -19.69 9.22
C ALA A 415 -44.70 -20.69 8.55
N ASP A 416 -46.00 -20.56 8.82
CA ASP A 416 -47.05 -21.38 8.23
C ASP A 416 -47.97 -20.53 7.34
N LEU A 417 -47.91 -20.74 6.03
CA LEU A 417 -48.70 -20.05 5.02
C LEU A 417 -49.74 -20.99 4.38
N SER A 418 -50.12 -22.08 5.05
CA SER A 418 -51.02 -23.11 4.51
C SER A 418 -52.40 -22.60 4.09
N SER A 419 -52.80 -21.40 4.52
CA SER A 419 -54.05 -20.74 4.11
C SER A 419 -54.00 -20.11 2.72
N LEU A 420 -52.79 -19.92 2.16
CA LEU A 420 -52.60 -19.36 0.82
C LEU A 420 -52.68 -20.45 -0.26
N SER A 421 -53.14 -20.06 -1.45
CA SER A 421 -53.10 -20.89 -2.65
C SER A 421 -52.01 -20.38 -3.59
N LEU A 422 -50.83 -21.00 -3.57
CA LEU A 422 -49.66 -20.58 -4.34
C LEU A 422 -49.50 -21.29 -5.70
N GLY A 423 -50.35 -22.27 -6.00
CA GLY A 423 -50.18 -23.12 -7.17
C GLY A 423 -49.09 -24.17 -6.98
N THR A 424 -48.58 -24.71 -8.09
CA THR A 424 -47.57 -25.79 -8.08
C THR A 424 -46.16 -25.34 -8.47
N ALA A 425 -46.03 -24.15 -9.05
CA ALA A 425 -44.78 -23.56 -9.51
C ALA A 425 -44.78 -22.05 -9.23
N TYR A 426 -43.70 -21.57 -8.63
CA TYR A 426 -43.57 -20.17 -8.21
C TYR A 426 -42.10 -19.83 -7.94
N GLY A 427 -41.74 -18.57 -8.20
CA GLY A 427 -40.50 -17.97 -7.74
C GLY A 427 -40.60 -17.67 -6.25
N PHE A 428 -39.48 -17.85 -5.54
CA PHE A 428 -39.32 -17.58 -4.12
C PHE A 428 -37.94 -16.95 -3.96
N ASP A 429 -37.89 -15.69 -3.51
CA ASP A 429 -36.65 -14.92 -3.54
C ASP A 429 -36.67 -13.78 -2.51
N PHE A 430 -35.56 -13.53 -1.83
CA PHE A 430 -35.41 -12.50 -0.82
C PHE A 430 -35.04 -11.17 -1.46
N ASN A 431 -35.78 -10.14 -1.09
CA ASN A 431 -35.37 -8.78 -1.41
C ASN A 431 -34.25 -8.33 -0.46
N PRO A 432 -33.01 -8.07 -0.94
CA PRO A 432 -31.89 -7.68 -0.08
C PRO A 432 -32.03 -6.25 0.49
N ALA A 433 -32.88 -5.39 -0.07
CA ALA A 433 -33.07 -4.01 0.40
C ALA A 433 -34.15 -3.87 1.49
N VAL A 434 -35.26 -4.62 1.37
CA VAL A 434 -36.39 -4.57 2.33
C VAL A 434 -36.52 -5.82 3.20
N ASP A 435 -35.69 -6.83 2.98
CA ASP A 435 -35.62 -8.04 3.80
C ASP A 435 -36.99 -8.75 3.90
N ARG A 436 -37.55 -9.05 2.74
CA ARG A 436 -38.84 -9.74 2.57
C ARG A 436 -38.72 -10.80 1.50
N ILE A 437 -39.38 -11.93 1.72
CA ILE A 437 -39.52 -12.98 0.70
C ILE A 437 -40.57 -12.50 -0.30
N ARG A 438 -40.23 -12.51 -1.58
CA ARG A 438 -41.16 -12.37 -2.70
C ARG A 438 -41.57 -13.75 -3.17
N ILE A 439 -42.88 -13.96 -3.32
CA ILE A 439 -43.42 -15.13 -3.99
C ILE A 439 -44.23 -14.65 -5.20
N VAL A 440 -43.86 -15.17 -6.37
CA VAL A 440 -44.50 -14.85 -7.66
C VAL A 440 -44.80 -16.14 -8.39
N GLY A 441 -45.87 -16.21 -9.16
CA GLY A 441 -46.23 -17.47 -9.79
C GLY A 441 -47.35 -17.37 -10.80
N GLU A 442 -47.85 -18.54 -11.16
CA GLU A 442 -49.02 -18.70 -12.01
C GLU A 442 -50.25 -17.93 -11.49
N SER A 443 -51.22 -17.67 -12.37
CA SER A 443 -52.50 -17.01 -12.00
C SER A 443 -52.36 -15.62 -11.37
N GLY A 444 -51.22 -14.96 -11.59
CA GLY A 444 -50.98 -13.59 -11.14
C GLY A 444 -50.53 -13.45 -9.68
N ILE A 445 -50.05 -14.54 -9.05
CA ILE A 445 -49.53 -14.49 -7.69
C ILE A 445 -48.39 -13.46 -7.60
N ASN A 446 -48.54 -12.52 -6.67
CA ASN A 446 -47.55 -11.52 -6.34
C ASN A 446 -47.71 -11.13 -4.87
N LEU A 447 -46.86 -11.67 -3.99
CA LEU A 447 -46.97 -11.41 -2.56
C LEU A 447 -45.61 -11.29 -1.89
N ARG A 448 -45.62 -10.70 -0.70
CA ARG A 448 -44.47 -10.62 0.20
C ARG A 448 -44.76 -11.34 1.50
N VAL A 449 -43.74 -12.01 2.03
CA VAL A 449 -43.77 -12.63 3.34
C VAL A 449 -42.69 -12.01 4.22
N ASN A 450 -43.05 -11.67 5.45
CA ASN A 450 -42.09 -11.31 6.47
C ASN A 450 -41.39 -12.59 6.97
N PRO A 451 -40.07 -12.73 6.78
CA PRO A 451 -39.36 -13.96 7.14
C PRO A 451 -39.34 -14.23 8.64
N ASP A 452 -39.52 -13.20 9.48
CA ASP A 452 -39.47 -13.35 10.95
C ASP A 452 -40.84 -13.62 11.57
N THR A 453 -41.92 -13.08 10.96
CA THR A 453 -43.29 -13.14 11.53
C THR A 453 -44.25 -14.00 10.73
N GLY A 454 -43.93 -14.36 9.48
CA GLY A 454 -44.84 -15.02 8.56
C GLY A 454 -45.98 -14.14 8.04
N GLU A 455 -46.00 -12.83 8.37
CA GLU A 455 -47.02 -11.91 7.89
C GLU A 455 -46.97 -11.78 6.36
N VAL A 456 -48.15 -11.84 5.73
CA VAL A 456 -48.30 -11.83 4.28
C VAL A 456 -48.89 -10.51 3.82
N ALA A 457 -48.28 -9.90 2.81
CA ALA A 457 -48.85 -8.79 2.05
C ALA A 457 -49.10 -9.25 0.61
N ILE A 458 -50.37 -9.24 0.19
CA ILE A 458 -50.76 -9.53 -1.20
C ILE A 458 -50.69 -8.22 -1.98
N ASP A 459 -49.87 -8.18 -3.03
CA ASP A 459 -49.66 -7.03 -3.88
C ASP A 459 -50.54 -7.10 -5.14
N THR A 460 -50.43 -6.11 -6.03
CA THR A 460 -51.16 -6.13 -7.31
C THR A 460 -50.73 -7.35 -8.14
N ALA A 461 -51.72 -8.05 -8.71
CA ALA A 461 -51.48 -9.26 -9.49
C ALA A 461 -50.54 -9.00 -10.68
N LEU A 462 -49.77 -10.01 -11.06
CA LEU A 462 -48.89 -9.92 -12.23
C LEU A 462 -49.68 -9.62 -13.50
N SER A 463 -49.03 -8.94 -14.46
CA SER A 463 -49.60 -8.61 -15.76
C SER A 463 -50.24 -9.82 -16.43
N THR A 464 -51.45 -9.63 -16.97
CA THR A 464 -52.26 -10.73 -17.53
C THR A 464 -51.50 -11.56 -18.56
N GLY A 465 -51.58 -12.89 -18.43
CA GLY A 465 -50.96 -13.84 -19.36
C GLY A 465 -49.49 -14.17 -19.08
N ARG A 466 -48.91 -13.62 -18.00
CA ARG A 466 -47.53 -13.93 -17.58
C ARG A 466 -47.47 -15.11 -16.62
N VAL A 467 -46.46 -15.97 -16.80
CA VAL A 467 -46.22 -17.14 -15.95
C VAL A 467 -44.79 -17.07 -15.41
N VAL A 468 -44.56 -16.19 -14.43
CA VAL A 468 -43.24 -15.99 -13.84
C VAL A 468 -43.07 -16.94 -12.66
N THR A 469 -42.32 -18.02 -12.86
CA THR A 469 -42.18 -19.13 -11.90
C THR A 469 -40.77 -19.27 -11.34
N ALA A 470 -39.86 -18.38 -11.73
CA ALA A 470 -38.57 -18.19 -11.09
C ALA A 470 -38.24 -16.70 -11.03
N SER A 471 -37.66 -16.25 -9.93
CA SER A 471 -37.43 -14.83 -9.65
C SER A 471 -36.13 -14.63 -8.90
N ALA A 472 -35.45 -13.51 -9.16
CA ALA A 472 -34.18 -13.17 -8.51
C ALA A 472 -33.98 -11.65 -8.42
N TYR A 473 -33.61 -11.16 -7.25
CA TYR A 473 -33.26 -9.76 -7.01
C TYR A 473 -31.79 -9.51 -7.35
N SER A 474 -31.53 -8.44 -8.11
CA SER A 474 -30.16 -7.94 -8.29
C SER A 474 -29.63 -7.26 -7.03
N ASN A 475 -28.31 -7.09 -6.95
CA ASN A 475 -27.60 -6.50 -5.81
C ASN A 475 -27.86 -7.30 -4.52
N ASN A 476 -27.75 -8.62 -4.64
CA ASN A 476 -28.00 -9.62 -3.62
C ASN A 476 -26.93 -9.63 -2.51
N VAL A 477 -26.76 -8.50 -1.85
CA VAL A 477 -25.82 -8.24 -0.75
C VAL A 477 -26.56 -7.56 0.40
N ALA A 478 -26.15 -7.84 1.63
CA ALA A 478 -26.75 -7.28 2.83
C ALA A 478 -26.78 -5.74 2.81
N GLY A 479 -27.96 -5.15 3.04
CA GLY A 479 -28.09 -3.70 3.22
C GLY A 479 -27.94 -2.88 1.94
N THR A 480 -28.07 -3.48 0.75
CA THR A 480 -28.10 -2.73 -0.51
C THR A 480 -29.19 -1.65 -0.49
N SER A 481 -28.92 -0.50 -1.11
CA SER A 481 -29.89 0.60 -1.18
C SER A 481 -30.90 0.46 -2.31
N ALA A 482 -30.64 -0.40 -3.30
CA ALA A 482 -31.49 -0.55 -4.48
C ALA A 482 -31.37 -1.94 -5.11
N THR A 483 -32.48 -2.43 -5.66
CA THR A 483 -32.61 -3.76 -6.26
C THR A 483 -33.54 -3.72 -7.46
N THR A 484 -33.33 -4.59 -8.44
CA THR A 484 -34.30 -4.87 -9.52
C THR A 484 -34.75 -6.32 -9.39
N LEU A 485 -36.05 -6.58 -9.46
CA LEU A 485 -36.57 -7.96 -9.53
C LEU A 485 -36.56 -8.42 -10.98
N PHE A 486 -35.82 -9.49 -11.24
CA PHE A 486 -35.89 -10.22 -12.49
C PHE A 486 -36.67 -11.51 -12.29
N GLY A 487 -37.14 -12.10 -13.39
CA GLY A 487 -37.72 -13.44 -13.37
C GLY A 487 -37.71 -14.11 -14.73
N ILE A 488 -38.07 -15.39 -14.75
CA ILE A 488 -38.23 -16.16 -15.98
C ILE A 488 -39.73 -16.41 -16.19
N ASP A 489 -40.25 -15.88 -17.30
CA ASP A 489 -41.59 -16.21 -17.80
C ASP A 489 -41.54 -17.53 -18.55
N THR A 490 -41.84 -18.64 -17.86
CA THR A 490 -41.70 -20.01 -18.37
C THR A 490 -42.76 -20.36 -19.41
N ALA A 491 -43.77 -19.53 -19.62
CA ALA A 491 -44.70 -19.71 -20.73
C ALA A 491 -44.12 -19.21 -22.07
N THR A 492 -43.13 -18.30 -22.02
CA THR A 492 -42.57 -17.67 -23.22
C THR A 492 -41.06 -17.80 -23.35
N ASP A 493 -40.39 -18.46 -22.39
CA ASP A 493 -38.93 -18.59 -22.29
C ASP A 493 -38.21 -17.23 -22.34
N ARG A 494 -38.69 -16.26 -21.57
CA ARG A 494 -38.12 -14.91 -21.54
C ARG A 494 -37.69 -14.50 -20.15
N LEU A 495 -36.53 -13.84 -20.10
CA LEU A 495 -36.16 -13.01 -18.97
C LEU A 495 -37.12 -11.82 -18.92
N VAL A 496 -37.63 -11.51 -17.74
CA VAL A 496 -38.48 -10.36 -17.49
C VAL A 496 -37.96 -9.54 -16.31
N ARG A 497 -38.33 -8.26 -16.28
CA ARG A 497 -38.25 -7.38 -15.10
C ARG A 497 -39.65 -7.19 -14.54
N GLN A 498 -39.77 -7.29 -13.22
CA GLN A 498 -41.01 -7.02 -12.51
C GLN A 498 -40.93 -5.68 -11.76
N GLY A 499 -41.92 -4.82 -11.98
CA GLY A 499 -42.07 -3.53 -11.30
C GLY A 499 -41.75 -2.32 -12.18
N ASN A 500 -42.61 -1.30 -12.09
CA ASN A 500 -42.39 0.05 -12.58
C ASN A 500 -43.34 1.07 -11.88
N PRO A 501 -42.94 1.67 -10.73
CA PRO A 501 -41.58 1.76 -10.19
C PRO A 501 -41.19 0.66 -9.19
N SER A 502 -42.10 -0.25 -8.81
CA SER A 502 -41.83 -1.25 -7.76
C SER A 502 -42.47 -2.59 -8.07
N PRO A 503 -41.85 -3.74 -7.72
CA PRO A 503 -42.43 -5.07 -7.97
C PRO A 503 -43.85 -5.29 -7.44
N ASN A 504 -44.29 -4.47 -6.48
CA ASN A 504 -45.63 -4.50 -5.90
C ASN A 504 -46.75 -4.13 -6.90
N ASP A 505 -46.43 -3.47 -8.01
CA ASP A 505 -47.42 -3.09 -9.03
C ASP A 505 -47.80 -4.25 -9.99
N GLY A 506 -47.04 -5.36 -9.97
CA GLY A 506 -47.29 -6.53 -10.82
C GLY A 506 -46.98 -6.31 -12.31
N VAL A 507 -46.37 -5.18 -12.69
CA VAL A 507 -46.00 -4.88 -14.07
C VAL A 507 -44.85 -5.79 -14.49
N ILE A 508 -45.01 -6.50 -15.61
CA ILE A 508 -43.98 -7.38 -16.19
C ILE A 508 -43.51 -6.80 -17.53
N THR A 509 -42.20 -6.58 -17.65
CA THR A 509 -41.57 -6.08 -18.87
C THR A 509 -40.53 -7.08 -19.36
N GLU A 510 -40.58 -7.47 -20.63
CA GLU A 510 -39.62 -8.40 -21.22
C GLU A 510 -38.23 -7.78 -21.37
N VAL A 511 -37.19 -8.58 -21.20
CA VAL A 511 -35.79 -8.22 -21.43
C VAL A 511 -35.27 -8.97 -22.65
N GLY A 512 -34.84 -8.21 -23.66
CA GLY A 512 -34.23 -8.77 -24.86
C GLY A 512 -35.15 -9.66 -25.69
N THR A 513 -34.60 -10.62 -26.44
CA THR A 513 -35.34 -11.40 -27.45
C THR A 513 -35.79 -12.79 -26.99
N GLY A 514 -35.32 -13.26 -25.84
CA GLY A 514 -35.63 -14.59 -25.28
C GLY A 514 -34.38 -15.36 -24.83
N LEU A 515 -34.58 -16.37 -23.98
CA LEU A 515 -33.50 -17.11 -23.32
C LEU A 515 -32.77 -18.09 -24.26
N GLY A 516 -33.41 -18.53 -25.35
CA GLY A 516 -32.83 -19.45 -26.33
C GLY A 516 -32.73 -20.91 -25.86
N ALA A 517 -33.29 -21.23 -24.70
CA ALA A 517 -33.50 -22.58 -24.18
C ALA A 517 -34.89 -22.64 -23.51
N ASP A 518 -35.45 -23.84 -23.40
CA ASP A 518 -36.73 -24.12 -22.75
C ASP A 518 -36.53 -24.25 -21.24
N PHE A 519 -37.16 -23.36 -20.48
CA PHE A 519 -37.15 -23.35 -19.02
C PHE A 519 -38.52 -23.75 -18.50
N ALA A 520 -38.64 -25.01 -18.08
CA ALA A 520 -39.88 -25.55 -17.54
C ALA A 520 -40.34 -24.81 -16.25
N ALA A 521 -41.62 -25.00 -15.88
CA ALA A 521 -42.26 -24.31 -14.76
C ALA A 521 -41.52 -24.41 -13.40
N ASN A 522 -40.76 -25.47 -13.16
CA ASN A 522 -39.98 -25.63 -11.92
C ASN A 522 -38.50 -25.23 -12.11
N THR A 523 -38.20 -24.32 -13.04
CA THR A 523 -36.83 -23.82 -13.20
C THR A 523 -36.39 -23.05 -11.96
N GLY A 524 -35.11 -23.14 -11.63
CA GLY A 524 -34.49 -22.27 -10.65
C GLY A 524 -33.81 -21.09 -11.33
N PHE A 525 -33.83 -19.92 -10.70
CA PHE A 525 -33.16 -18.70 -11.15
C PHE A 525 -32.72 -17.89 -9.94
N ASP A 526 -31.46 -17.49 -9.89
CA ASP A 526 -30.95 -16.62 -8.84
C ASP A 526 -29.77 -15.77 -9.34
N ILE A 527 -29.50 -14.65 -8.66
CA ILE A 527 -28.44 -13.70 -8.92
C ILE A 527 -27.54 -13.63 -7.67
N THR A 528 -26.27 -13.96 -7.85
CA THR A 528 -25.24 -13.61 -6.86
C THR A 528 -24.64 -12.25 -7.20
N THR A 529 -24.28 -11.50 -6.16
CA THR A 529 -23.69 -10.18 -6.30
C THR A 529 -22.44 -10.08 -5.43
N ASP A 530 -21.36 -9.54 -5.96
CA ASP A 530 -20.20 -9.17 -5.17
C ASP A 530 -20.39 -7.82 -4.43
N ILE A 531 -19.46 -7.46 -3.53
CA ILE A 531 -19.59 -6.20 -2.77
C ILE A 531 -19.50 -4.95 -3.66
N ALA A 532 -18.90 -5.10 -4.85
CA ALA A 532 -18.79 -4.04 -5.85
C ALA A 532 -20.05 -3.91 -6.71
N LEU A 533 -21.13 -4.63 -6.37
CA LEU A 533 -22.42 -4.66 -7.07
C LEU A 533 -22.36 -5.30 -8.47
N GLY A 534 -21.35 -6.12 -8.73
CA GLY A 534 -21.26 -6.98 -9.90
C GLY A 534 -22.25 -8.15 -9.81
N ASN A 535 -23.24 -8.18 -10.69
CA ASN A 535 -24.29 -9.21 -10.71
C ASN A 535 -23.94 -10.36 -11.66
N VAL A 536 -24.08 -11.60 -11.19
CA VAL A 536 -24.00 -12.82 -12.01
C VAL A 536 -25.26 -13.65 -11.83
N ALA A 537 -26.03 -13.78 -12.89
CA ALA A 537 -27.31 -14.51 -12.88
C ALA A 537 -27.15 -15.93 -13.40
N TYR A 538 -27.75 -16.89 -12.70
CA TYR A 538 -27.75 -18.30 -13.05
C TYR A 538 -29.16 -18.85 -13.11
N ALA A 539 -29.41 -19.78 -14.02
CA ALA A 539 -30.69 -20.50 -14.13
C ALA A 539 -30.47 -21.99 -14.38
N THR A 540 -31.46 -22.82 -14.05
CA THR A 540 -31.38 -24.28 -14.23
C THR A 540 -32.51 -24.80 -15.11
N ALA A 541 -32.19 -25.49 -16.20
CA ALA A 541 -33.17 -26.23 -17.00
C ALA A 541 -32.93 -27.74 -16.82
N GLY A 542 -33.77 -28.38 -16.01
CA GLY A 542 -33.56 -29.76 -15.57
C GLY A 542 -32.24 -29.89 -14.80
N SER A 543 -31.31 -30.70 -15.31
CA SER A 543 -29.97 -30.87 -14.73
C SER A 543 -28.91 -29.93 -15.32
N ARG A 544 -29.27 -28.99 -16.20
CA ARG A 544 -28.29 -28.10 -16.84
C ARG A 544 -28.28 -26.72 -16.19
N LEU A 545 -27.09 -26.24 -15.84
CA LEU A 545 -26.85 -24.87 -15.36
C LEU A 545 -26.58 -23.93 -16.55
N TYR A 546 -27.15 -22.73 -16.49
CA TYR A 546 -26.95 -21.64 -17.45
C TYR A 546 -26.55 -20.35 -16.72
N THR A 547 -25.75 -19.51 -17.35
CA THR A 547 -25.66 -18.08 -17.01
C THR A 547 -26.68 -17.30 -17.83
N ILE A 548 -27.32 -16.30 -17.23
CA ILE A 548 -28.27 -15.41 -17.90
C ILE A 548 -27.69 -13.99 -18.00
N ASP A 549 -27.76 -13.39 -19.19
CA ASP A 549 -27.40 -11.99 -19.39
C ASP A 549 -28.62 -11.10 -19.04
N LEU A 550 -28.49 -10.32 -17.97
CA LEU A 550 -29.57 -9.45 -17.46
C LEU A 550 -29.87 -8.22 -18.34
N ALA A 551 -29.03 -7.94 -19.34
CA ALA A 551 -29.23 -6.87 -20.31
C ALA A 551 -29.85 -7.38 -21.61
N THR A 552 -29.40 -8.54 -22.12
CA THR A 552 -29.83 -9.08 -23.41
C THR A 552 -30.89 -10.19 -23.29
N GLY A 553 -31.13 -10.72 -22.09
CA GLY A 553 -32.06 -11.82 -21.86
C GLY A 553 -31.62 -13.16 -22.46
N GLY A 554 -30.38 -13.28 -22.94
CA GLY A 554 -29.84 -14.53 -23.48
C GLY A 554 -29.26 -15.44 -22.40
N SER A 555 -29.30 -16.76 -22.64
CA SER A 555 -28.67 -17.75 -21.78
C SER A 555 -27.41 -18.36 -22.42
N THR A 556 -26.48 -18.83 -21.59
CA THR A 556 -25.31 -19.62 -22.04
C THR A 556 -25.15 -20.84 -21.14
N SER A 557 -25.08 -22.03 -21.75
CA SER A 557 -24.91 -23.30 -21.01
C SER A 557 -23.56 -23.33 -20.31
N VAL A 558 -23.57 -23.61 -19.01
CA VAL A 558 -22.37 -23.78 -18.18
C VAL A 558 -21.98 -25.26 -18.12
N GLY A 559 -22.95 -26.14 -17.85
CA GLY A 559 -22.68 -27.57 -17.73
C GLY A 559 -23.83 -28.34 -17.07
N THR A 560 -23.65 -29.65 -16.92
CA THR A 560 -24.62 -30.51 -16.24
C THR A 560 -24.29 -30.61 -14.76
N VAL A 561 -25.28 -30.30 -13.92
CA VAL A 561 -25.26 -30.56 -12.48
C VAL A 561 -25.37 -32.07 -12.26
N SER A 562 -24.37 -32.65 -11.60
CA SER A 562 -24.33 -34.09 -11.34
C SER A 562 -23.82 -34.38 -9.93
N SER A 563 -24.51 -35.27 -9.23
CA SER A 563 -24.02 -35.83 -7.96
C SER A 563 -23.71 -37.30 -8.13
N ASN A 564 -22.55 -37.75 -7.63
CA ASN A 564 -22.04 -39.12 -7.83
C ASN A 564 -22.08 -39.55 -9.31
N ASN A 565 -21.67 -38.66 -10.22
CA ASN A 565 -21.70 -38.84 -11.68
C ASN A 565 -23.09 -39.10 -12.30
N THR A 566 -24.17 -38.83 -11.56
CA THR A 566 -25.55 -38.93 -12.07
C THR A 566 -26.10 -37.53 -12.28
N PRO A 567 -26.64 -37.18 -13.46
CA PRO A 567 -27.31 -35.91 -13.67
C PRO A 567 -28.45 -35.71 -12.65
N THR A 568 -28.46 -34.56 -11.99
CA THR A 568 -29.43 -34.23 -10.96
C THR A 568 -30.34 -33.13 -11.46
N ASN A 569 -31.61 -33.42 -11.69
CA ASN A 569 -32.59 -32.41 -12.06
C ASN A 569 -32.88 -31.50 -10.86
N LEU A 570 -32.87 -30.19 -11.11
CA LEU A 570 -33.17 -29.19 -10.09
C LEU A 570 -34.55 -28.57 -10.34
N ILE A 571 -35.29 -28.39 -9.25
CA ILE A 571 -36.63 -27.78 -9.20
C ILE A 571 -36.65 -26.45 -8.41
N GLY A 572 -35.49 -26.03 -7.89
CA GLY A 572 -35.28 -24.79 -7.14
C GLY A 572 -33.78 -24.50 -7.09
N PHE A 573 -33.41 -23.24 -6.93
CA PHE A 573 -32.03 -22.79 -7.04
C PHE A 573 -31.81 -21.53 -6.21
N ALA A 574 -30.68 -21.47 -5.52
CA ALA A 574 -30.25 -20.35 -4.69
C ALA A 574 -28.73 -20.18 -4.80
N ALA A 575 -28.26 -18.96 -4.93
CA ALA A 575 -26.86 -18.58 -4.94
C ALA A 575 -26.52 -17.95 -3.58
N ARG A 576 -25.47 -18.45 -2.94
CA ARG A 576 -25.06 -17.86 -1.67
C ARG A 576 -24.63 -16.39 -1.89
N PRO A 577 -25.11 -15.43 -1.08
CA PRO A 577 -24.67 -14.04 -1.14
C PRO A 577 -23.20 -13.91 -0.68
N ALA A 578 -22.52 -12.86 -1.14
CA ALA A 578 -21.11 -12.59 -0.85
C ALA A 578 -20.84 -12.11 0.59
#